data_AF-A0A531KXI5-F1
#
_entry.id   AF-A0A531KXI5-F1
#
_cell.length_a   1.000
_cell.length_b   1.000
_cell.length_c   1.000
_cell.angle_alpha   90.00
_cell.angle_beta   90.00
_cell.angle_gamma   90.00
#
_symmetry.space_group_name_H-M   'P 1'
#
loop_
_entity.id
_entity.type
_entity.pdbx_description
1 polymer ?
#
loop_
_entity_poly.entity_id
_entity_poly.type
_entity_poly.pdbx_seq_one_letter_code
_entity_poly.pdbx_strand_id
1 'polypeptide(L)'
;AIFLLMPVVLFARMALNAIDGMIAREHGQATKLGMYLNELCDAVSDLALILAFAALFPAWGVVAFATTALLVEFAGVLGIAAGAGRNYAGPFGKSDRALALGIVAVLVACGLWVEAITPFVFPAMATLSLVTAINRIRSGLNGSGD
;
A
#
# COMPACT_ATOMS: atom_id res chain seq x y z
N ALA A 1 -3.34 -13.13 -19.10
CA ALA A 1 -3.07 -11.88 -19.83
C ALA A 1 -3.30 -10.63 -18.96
N ILE A 2 -4.52 -10.37 -18.46
CA ILE A 2 -4.82 -9.15 -17.65
C ILE A 2 -3.94 -9.02 -16.39
N PHE A 3 -3.62 -10.11 -15.69
CA PHE A 3 -2.73 -10.07 -14.53
C PHE A 3 -1.27 -9.71 -14.86
N LEU A 4 -0.81 -9.79 -16.12
CA LEU A 4 0.51 -9.27 -16.50
C LEU A 4 0.54 -7.74 -16.53
N LEU A 5 -0.62 -7.09 -16.67
CA LEU A 5 -0.70 -5.63 -16.58
C LEU A 5 -0.53 -5.15 -15.13
N MET A 6 -0.91 -5.97 -14.14
CA MET A 6 -0.82 -5.61 -12.72
C MET A 6 0.59 -5.20 -12.27
N PRO A 7 1.67 -5.99 -12.47
CA PRO A 7 3.02 -5.57 -12.07
C PRO A 7 3.48 -4.32 -12.82
N VAL A 8 3.12 -4.17 -14.10
CA VAL A 8 3.46 -2.99 -14.90
C VAL A 8 2.74 -1.74 -14.37
N VAL A 9 1.45 -1.85 -14.06
CA VAL A 9 0.63 -0.76 -13.50
C VAL A 9 1.12 -0.40 -12.10
N LEU A 10 1.39 -1.39 -11.24
CA LEU A 10 1.93 -1.18 -9.89
C LEU A 10 3.28 -0.46 -9.96
N PHE A 11 4.17 -0.89 -10.84
CA PHE A 11 5.47 -0.26 -11.04
C PHE A 11 5.34 1.17 -11.57
N ALA A 12 4.59 1.36 -12.66
CA ALA A 12 4.39 2.66 -13.27
C ALA A 12 3.76 3.65 -12.29
N ARG A 13 2.73 3.23 -11.54
CA ARG A 13 2.12 4.06 -10.50
C ARG A 13 3.13 4.46 -9.43
N MET A 14 3.90 3.53 -8.89
CA MET A 14 4.86 3.83 -7.83
C MET A 14 5.96 4.78 -8.32
N ALA A 15 6.40 4.64 -9.58
CA ALA A 15 7.33 5.57 -10.20
C ALA A 15 6.72 6.96 -10.39
N LEU A 16 5.51 7.04 -10.96
CA LEU A 16 4.82 8.31 -11.20
C LEU A 16 4.53 9.06 -9.89
N ASN A 17 4.04 8.36 -8.85
CA ASN A 17 3.76 8.89 -7.51
C ASN A 17 5.03 9.27 -6.71
N ALA A 18 6.22 8.86 -7.17
CA ALA A 18 7.48 9.33 -6.61
C ALA A 18 7.96 10.57 -7.35
N ILE A 19 7.83 10.59 -8.68
CA ILE A 19 8.27 11.67 -9.55
C ILE A 19 7.43 12.94 -9.32
N ASP A 20 6.11 12.82 -9.24
CA ASP A 20 5.21 13.96 -9.00
C ASP A 20 5.51 14.65 -7.65
N GLY A 21 5.75 13.87 -6.60
CA GLY A 21 6.09 14.35 -5.27
C GLY A 21 7.45 15.04 -5.22
N MET A 22 8.44 14.53 -5.98
CA MET A 22 9.74 15.18 -6.11
C MET A 22 9.64 16.51 -6.87
N ILE A 23 9.02 16.50 -8.05
CA ILE A 23 8.89 17.69 -8.91
C ILE A 23 8.11 18.79 -8.18
N ALA A 24 7.00 18.45 -7.50
CA ALA A 24 6.20 19.42 -6.77
C ALA A 24 6.98 20.10 -5.63
N ARG A 25 7.90 19.38 -4.98
CA ARG A 25 8.77 19.94 -3.93
C ARG A 25 9.91 20.77 -4.49
N GLU A 26 10.59 20.28 -5.53
CA GLU A 26 11.72 20.97 -6.16
C GLU A 26 11.31 22.28 -6.85
N HIS A 27 10.10 22.33 -7.41
CA HIS A 27 9.60 23.51 -8.14
C HIS A 27 8.69 24.41 -7.28
N GLY A 28 8.56 24.15 -5.97
CA GLY A 28 7.72 24.95 -5.07
C GLY A 28 6.22 24.91 -5.40
N GLN A 29 5.76 23.87 -6.10
CA GLN A 29 4.37 23.68 -6.53
C GLN A 29 3.55 22.79 -5.57
N ALA A 30 4.09 22.45 -4.39
CA ALA A 30 3.37 21.70 -3.39
C ALA A 30 2.16 22.49 -2.87
N THR A 31 0.94 22.02 -3.19
CA THR A 31 -0.32 22.62 -2.71
C THR A 31 -1.04 21.71 -1.74
N LYS A 32 -1.88 22.30 -0.88
CA LYS A 32 -2.74 21.53 0.04
C LYS A 32 -3.68 20.59 -0.72
N LEU A 33 -4.30 21.09 -1.80
CA LEU A 33 -5.17 20.28 -2.66
C LEU A 33 -4.42 19.10 -3.29
N GLY A 34 -3.21 19.34 -3.81
CA GLY A 34 -2.37 18.29 -4.39
C GLY A 34 -2.05 17.18 -3.40
N MET A 35 -1.76 17.53 -2.14
CA MET A 35 -1.54 16.54 -1.08
C MET A 35 -2.79 15.68 -0.82
N TYR A 36 -3.99 16.29 -0.72
CA TYR A 36 -5.24 15.53 -0.56
C TYR A 36 -5.51 14.60 -1.74
N LEU A 37 -5.37 15.11 -2.96
CA LEU A 37 -5.58 14.30 -4.17
C LEU A 37 -4.59 13.13 -4.22
N ASN A 38 -3.31 13.36 -3.88
CA ASN A 38 -2.31 12.30 -3.90
C ASN A 38 -2.67 11.16 -2.94
N GLU A 39 -2.96 11.48 -1.67
CA GLU A 39 -3.28 10.47 -0.66
C GLU A 39 -4.59 9.73 -0.97
N LEU A 40 -5.63 10.44 -1.44
CA LEU A 40 -6.92 9.82 -1.77
C LEU A 40 -6.85 8.95 -3.03
N CYS A 41 -6.24 9.45 -4.11
CA CYS A 41 -6.06 8.67 -5.33
C CYS A 41 -5.18 7.45 -5.07
N ASP A 42 -4.19 7.57 -4.18
CA ASP A 42 -3.38 6.44 -3.76
C ASP A 42 -4.17 5.38 -3.03
N ALA A 43 -5.00 5.77 -2.06
CA ALA A 43 -5.85 4.83 -1.32
C ALA A 43 -6.84 4.12 -2.24
N VAL A 44 -7.50 4.87 -3.14
CA VAL A 44 -8.45 4.31 -4.12
C VAL A 44 -7.74 3.36 -5.08
N SER A 45 -6.56 3.73 -5.58
CA SER A 45 -5.79 2.88 -6.49
C SER A 45 -5.28 1.61 -5.80
N ASP A 46 -4.77 1.69 -4.56
CA ASP A 46 -4.36 0.52 -3.77
C ASP A 46 -5.55 -0.43 -3.60
N LEU A 47 -6.71 0.11 -3.22
CA LEU A 47 -7.91 -0.68 -2.98
C LEU A 47 -8.40 -1.39 -4.25
N ALA A 48 -8.47 -0.67 -5.38
CA ALA A 48 -8.89 -1.25 -6.65
C ALA A 48 -7.95 -2.39 -7.10
N LEU A 49 -6.63 -2.19 -6.97
CA LEU A 49 -5.62 -3.18 -7.35
C LEU A 49 -5.65 -4.41 -6.44
N ILE A 50 -5.85 -4.23 -5.13
CA ILE A 50 -5.97 -5.34 -4.18
C ILE A 50 -7.25 -6.14 -4.42
N LEU A 51 -8.40 -5.47 -4.54
CA LEU A 51 -9.70 -6.13 -4.70
C LEU A 51 -9.81 -6.91 -6.00
N ALA A 52 -9.07 -6.56 -7.05
CA ALA A 52 -9.00 -7.34 -8.29
C ALA A 52 -8.57 -8.80 -8.06
N PHE A 53 -7.79 -9.08 -7.01
CA PHE A 53 -7.40 -10.45 -6.66
C PHE A 53 -8.54 -11.28 -6.07
N ALA A 54 -9.64 -10.68 -5.61
CA ALA A 54 -10.80 -11.43 -5.09
C ALA A 54 -11.47 -12.29 -6.19
N ALA A 55 -11.17 -12.06 -7.46
CA ALA A 55 -11.61 -12.91 -8.57
C ALA A 55 -10.90 -14.28 -8.60
N LEU A 56 -9.71 -14.40 -8.00
CA LEU A 56 -8.88 -15.61 -8.03
C LEU A 56 -8.53 -16.15 -6.64
N PHE A 57 -8.70 -15.34 -5.59
CA PHE A 57 -8.31 -15.65 -4.23
C PHE A 57 -9.52 -15.56 -3.29
N PRO A 58 -9.48 -16.23 -2.12
CA PRO A 58 -10.55 -16.15 -1.14
C PRO A 58 -10.83 -14.70 -0.75
N ALA A 59 -12.04 -14.23 -1.07
CA ALA A 59 -12.43 -12.82 -0.93
C ALA A 59 -12.23 -12.30 0.50
N TRP A 60 -12.48 -13.12 1.52
CA TRP A 60 -12.29 -12.73 2.92
C TRP A 60 -10.84 -12.32 3.22
N GLY A 61 -9.84 -13.02 2.66
CA GLY A 61 -8.43 -12.72 2.87
C GLY A 61 -8.02 -11.45 2.12
N VAL A 62 -8.49 -11.30 0.87
CA VAL A 62 -8.23 -10.12 0.04
C VAL A 62 -8.83 -8.87 0.68
N VAL A 63 -10.07 -8.95 1.18
CA VAL A 63 -10.75 -7.84 1.88
C VAL A 63 -10.04 -7.51 3.21
N ALA A 64 -9.58 -8.51 3.96
CA ALA A 64 -8.79 -8.27 5.17
C ALA A 64 -7.48 -7.53 4.85
N PHE A 65 -6.78 -7.93 3.77
CA PHE A 65 -5.58 -7.24 3.32
C PHE A 65 -5.85 -5.81 2.84
N ALA A 66 -6.89 -5.60 2.02
CA ALA A 66 -7.32 -4.28 1.57
C ALA A 66 -7.62 -3.35 2.77
N THR A 67 -8.36 -3.85 3.76
CA THR A 67 -8.73 -3.08 4.95
C THR A 67 -7.49 -2.71 5.76
N THR A 68 -6.59 -3.68 6.01
CA THR A 68 -5.37 -3.43 6.79
C THR A 68 -4.38 -2.52 6.04
N ALA A 69 -4.28 -2.61 4.72
CA ALA A 69 -3.48 -1.69 3.91
C ALA A 69 -4.00 -0.24 4.02
N LEU A 70 -5.33 -0.05 4.00
CA LEU A 70 -5.94 1.26 4.22
C LEU A 70 -5.66 1.80 5.63
N LEU A 71 -5.73 0.94 6.65
CA LEU A 71 -5.38 1.30 8.03
C LEU A 71 -3.91 1.72 8.17
N VAL A 72 -2.99 1.09 7.45
CA VAL A 72 -1.57 1.47 7.43
C VAL A 72 -1.39 2.90 6.89
N GLU A 73 -2.02 3.23 5.77
CA GLU A 73 -1.93 4.58 5.20
C GLU A 73 -2.61 5.62 6.10
N PHE A 74 -3.79 5.29 6.64
CA PHE A 74 -4.49 6.17 7.58
C PHE A 74 -3.67 6.43 8.85
N ALA A 75 -3.04 5.41 9.43
CA ALA A 75 -2.13 5.58 10.57
C ALA A 75 -0.93 6.47 10.24
N GLY A 76 -0.41 6.39 9.01
CA GLY A 76 0.65 7.28 8.52
C GLY A 76 0.22 8.74 8.41
N VAL A 77 -1.00 9.00 7.90
CA VAL A 77 -1.60 10.34 7.80
C VAL A 77 -1.91 10.92 9.18
N LEU A 78 -2.46 10.11 10.09
CA LEU A 78 -2.76 10.54 11.47
C LEU A 78 -1.52 11.01 12.23
N GLY A 79 -0.32 10.50 11.90
CA GLY A 79 0.94 11.01 12.45
C GLY A 79 1.13 12.51 12.22
N ILE A 80 0.66 13.04 11.08
CA ILE A 80 0.71 14.48 10.77
C ILE A 80 -0.20 15.25 11.73
N ALA A 81 -1.43 14.77 11.93
CA ALA A 81 -2.39 15.38 12.84
C ALA A 81 -1.94 15.30 14.31
N ALA A 82 -1.19 14.27 14.67
CA ALA A 82 -0.60 14.06 16.00
C ALA A 82 0.71 14.85 16.23
N GLY A 83 1.17 15.65 15.27
CA GLY A 83 2.39 16.47 15.40
C GLY A 83 3.71 15.72 15.18
N ALA A 84 3.70 14.40 15.02
CA ALA A 84 4.89 13.57 14.76
C ALA A 84 5.34 13.58 13.29
N GLY A 85 4.59 14.24 12.39
CA GLY A 85 4.81 14.17 10.96
C GLY A 85 4.36 12.83 10.35
N ARG A 86 4.57 12.65 9.04
CA ARG A 86 4.16 11.42 8.35
C ARG A 86 5.11 10.28 8.72
N ASN A 87 4.56 9.20 9.26
CA ASN A 87 5.33 8.05 9.69
C ASN A 87 5.36 6.94 8.63
N TYR A 88 6.55 6.46 8.31
CA TYR A 88 6.81 5.40 7.33
C TYR A 88 7.30 4.08 7.97
N ALA A 89 7.23 3.95 9.29
CA ALA A 89 7.70 2.76 10.00
C ALA A 89 6.98 1.47 9.58
N GLY A 90 7.70 0.35 9.73
CA GLY A 90 7.19 -1.01 9.60
C GLY A 90 7.65 -1.73 8.32
N PRO A 91 7.64 -3.09 8.31
CA PRO A 91 8.30 -3.88 7.28
C PRO A 91 7.48 -4.03 5.98
N PHE A 92 6.21 -3.58 5.96
CA PHE A 92 5.31 -3.78 4.84
C PHE A 92 4.59 -2.50 4.45
N GLY A 93 5.39 -1.52 4.03
CA GLY A 93 4.94 -0.22 3.53
C GLY A 93 4.31 -0.31 2.14
N LYS A 94 3.97 0.84 1.56
CA LYS A 94 3.28 0.94 0.27
C LYS A 94 4.04 0.25 -0.86
N SER A 95 5.35 0.53 -1.00
CA SER A 95 6.20 -0.08 -2.01
C SER A 95 6.34 -1.59 -1.83
N ASP A 96 6.42 -2.08 -0.60
CA ASP A 96 6.52 -3.50 -0.29
C ASP A 96 5.24 -4.26 -0.66
N ARG A 97 4.08 -3.66 -0.36
CA ARG A 97 2.77 -4.17 -0.79
C ARG A 97 2.66 -4.22 -2.31
N ALA A 98 3.09 -3.17 -3.00
CA ALA A 98 3.08 -3.12 -4.46
C ALA A 98 3.99 -4.19 -5.07
N LEU A 99 5.19 -4.40 -4.52
CA LEU A 99 6.10 -5.46 -4.94
C LEU A 99 5.50 -6.85 -4.72
N ALA A 100 4.95 -7.11 -3.54
CA ALA A 100 4.33 -8.41 -3.21
C ALA A 100 3.15 -8.73 -4.14
N LEU A 101 2.26 -7.78 -4.38
CA LEU A 101 1.14 -7.93 -5.33
C LEU A 101 1.65 -8.15 -6.76
N GLY A 102 2.71 -7.45 -7.16
CA GLY A 102 3.36 -7.64 -8.46
C GLY A 102 3.89 -9.06 -8.63
N ILE A 103 4.58 -9.60 -7.63
CA ILE A 103 5.09 -10.99 -7.64
C ILE A 103 3.95 -11.99 -7.74
N VAL A 104 2.90 -11.85 -6.91
CA VAL A 104 1.72 -12.73 -6.95
C VAL A 104 1.08 -12.69 -8.33
N ALA A 105 0.89 -11.50 -8.91
CA ALA A 105 0.30 -11.35 -10.24
C ALA A 105 1.14 -12.02 -11.35
N VAL A 106 2.47 -11.89 -11.31
CA VAL A 106 3.37 -12.55 -12.27
C VAL A 106 3.27 -14.07 -12.14
N LEU A 107 3.35 -14.61 -10.91
CA LEU A 107 3.28 -16.05 -10.67
C LEU A 107 1.96 -16.63 -11.18
N VAL A 108 0.83 -15.97 -10.89
CA VAL A 108 -0.49 -16.33 -11.40
C VAL A 108 -0.54 -16.28 -12.93
N ALA A 109 -0.03 -15.19 -13.53
CA ALA A 109 -0.10 -15.02 -14.97
C ALA A 109 0.79 -15.98 -15.76
N CYS A 110 1.92 -16.41 -15.19
CA CYS A 110 2.82 -17.41 -15.77
C CYS A 110 2.37 -18.86 -15.50
N GLY A 111 1.28 -19.07 -14.75
CA GLY A 111 0.84 -20.41 -14.34
C GLY A 111 1.80 -21.08 -13.35
N LEU A 112 2.67 -20.32 -12.69
CA LEU A 112 3.61 -20.78 -11.68
C LEU A 112 3.06 -20.66 -10.25
N TRP A 113 1.78 -20.33 -10.12
CA TRP A 113 1.13 -20.16 -8.83
C TRP A 113 0.94 -21.49 -8.12
N VAL A 114 1.30 -21.53 -6.83
CA VAL A 114 1.12 -22.72 -5.99
C VAL A 114 -0.26 -22.65 -5.34
N GLU A 115 -1.22 -23.43 -5.83
CA GLU A 115 -2.61 -23.37 -5.35
C GLU A 115 -2.74 -23.63 -3.83
N ALA A 116 -1.87 -24.48 -3.27
CA ALA A 116 -1.88 -24.83 -1.84
C ALA A 116 -1.66 -23.62 -0.91
N ILE A 117 -0.97 -22.55 -1.35
CA ILE A 117 -0.71 -21.37 -0.51
C ILE A 117 -1.76 -20.26 -0.66
N THR A 118 -2.69 -20.41 -1.61
CA THR A 118 -3.77 -19.47 -1.92
C THR A 118 -4.54 -18.96 -0.69
N PRO A 119 -5.00 -19.81 0.26
CA PRO A 119 -5.75 -19.34 1.41
C PRO A 119 -4.91 -18.59 2.45
N PHE A 120 -3.57 -18.65 2.36
CA PHE A 120 -2.68 -18.09 3.38
C PHE A 120 -2.00 -16.78 2.96
N VAL A 121 -1.81 -16.55 1.66
CA VAL A 121 -1.01 -15.41 1.17
C VAL A 121 -1.59 -14.04 1.57
N PHE A 122 -2.89 -13.82 1.33
CA PHE A 122 -3.53 -12.54 1.66
C PHE A 122 -3.69 -12.31 3.17
N PRO A 123 -4.08 -13.31 3.99
CA PRO A 123 -4.05 -13.18 5.44
C PRO A 123 -2.66 -12.90 6.01
N ALA A 124 -1.60 -13.50 5.45
CA ALA A 124 -0.23 -13.19 5.85
C ALA A 124 0.13 -11.73 5.54
N MET A 125 -0.17 -11.25 4.32
CA MET A 125 0.02 -9.85 3.93
C MET A 125 -0.81 -8.87 4.80
N ALA A 126 -2.02 -9.26 5.17
CA ALA A 126 -2.87 -8.49 6.10
C ALA A 126 -2.24 -8.38 7.50
N THR A 127 -1.66 -9.49 7.99
CA THR A 127 -0.98 -9.53 9.29
C THR A 127 0.26 -8.63 9.29
N LEU A 128 1.08 -8.68 8.23
CA LEU A 128 2.25 -7.80 8.06
C LEU A 128 1.84 -6.32 7.97
N SER A 129 0.72 -6.03 7.30
CA SER A 129 0.16 -4.68 7.24
C SER A 129 -0.30 -4.21 8.62
N LEU A 130 -0.99 -5.05 9.38
CA LEU A 130 -1.40 -4.71 10.75
C LEU A 130 -0.21 -4.41 11.65
N VAL A 131 0.86 -5.21 11.59
CA VAL A 131 2.10 -4.95 12.32
C VAL A 131 2.71 -3.60 11.91
N THR A 132 2.70 -3.29 10.61
CA THR A 132 3.16 -1.99 10.09
C THR A 132 2.34 -0.83 10.66
N ALA A 133 1.00 -0.95 10.70
CA ALA A 133 0.13 0.07 11.29
C ALA A 133 0.43 0.29 12.77
N ILE A 134 0.60 -0.78 13.55
CA ILE A 134 0.98 -0.71 14.97
C ILE A 134 2.33 -0.02 15.13
N ASN A 135 3.31 -0.34 14.27
CA ASN A 135 4.63 0.28 14.32
C ASN A 135 4.58 1.79 14.00
N ARG A 136 3.75 2.21 13.04
CA ARG A 136 3.52 3.64 12.74
C ARG A 136 2.90 4.37 13.93
N ILE A 137 1.92 3.75 14.61
CA ILE A 137 1.32 4.33 15.82
C ILE A 137 2.37 4.46 16.92
N ARG A 138 3.11 3.40 17.23
CA ARG A 138 4.14 3.41 18.29
C ARG A 138 5.23 4.44 18.01
N SER A 139 5.70 4.51 16.77
CA SER A 139 6.72 5.50 16.40
C SER A 139 6.16 6.92 16.36
N GLY A 140 4.87 7.12 16.08
CA GLY A 140 4.20 8.42 16.26
C GLY A 140 4.16 8.84 17.73
N LEU A 141 3.77 7.94 18.63
CA LEU A 141 3.73 8.21 20.08
C LEU A 141 5.12 8.54 20.66
N ASN A 142 6.16 7.83 20.21
CA ASN A 142 7.53 8.06 20.67
C ASN A 142 8.18 9.32 20.06
N GLY A 143 7.66 9.80 18.91
CA GLY A 143 8.14 11.02 18.24
C GLY A 143 7.43 12.30 18.68
N SER A 144 6.25 12.19 19.31
CA SER A 144 5.48 13.31 19.89
C SER A 144 5.89 13.66 21.34
N GLY A 145 6.99 13.10 21.84
CA GLY A 145 7.52 13.40 23.16
C GLY A 145 8.52 14.55 23.12
N ASP A 146 8.03 15.77 22.96
CA ASP A 146 8.66 17.04 23.38
C ASP A 146 7.55 18.11 23.60
#